data_AF-A0A3D3NYH3-F1
#
_entry.id   AF-A0A3D3NYH3-F1
#
_cell.length_a   1.000
_cell.length_b   1.000
_cell.length_c   1.000
_cell.angle_alpha   90.00
_cell.angle_beta   90.00
_cell.angle_gamma   90.00
#
_symmetry.space_group_name_H-M   'P 1'
#
loop_
_entity.id
_entity.type
_entity.pdbx_description
1 polymer ?
#
loop_
_entity_poly.entity_id
_entity_poly.type
_entity_poly.pdbx_seq_one_letter_code
_entity_poly.pdbx_strand_id
1 'polypeptide(L)'
;MSAAHAPTVVIENFYPCLEGGRHPVKRVPGEPLEVWCDIFTDGHVVMSAQLKWRLQGTRRWFEAPMSHVDNDRWKGVCDFDAVGRWEYAVEAWADTFRGWKKTFVVRVGADDPDVPVEALEGARL
;
A
#
# COMPACT_ATOMS: atom_id res chain seq x y z
N MET A 1 -5.34 -30.93 -0.04
CA MET A 1 -5.51 -29.57 0.53
C MET A 1 -4.82 -28.61 -0.42
N SER A 2 -5.58 -27.93 -1.27
CA SER A 2 -5.02 -26.89 -2.13
C SER A 2 -4.69 -25.71 -1.24
N ALA A 3 -3.43 -25.30 -1.17
CA ALA A 3 -3.08 -24.02 -0.58
C ALA A 3 -3.76 -22.96 -1.46
N ALA A 4 -4.79 -22.30 -0.94
CA ALA A 4 -5.28 -21.08 -1.55
C ALA A 4 -4.09 -20.13 -1.63
N HIS A 5 -3.57 -19.89 -2.83
CA HIS A 5 -2.60 -18.84 -3.05
C HIS A 5 -3.29 -17.57 -2.55
N ALA A 6 -2.76 -16.94 -1.50
CA ALA A 6 -3.21 -15.60 -1.14
C ALA A 6 -3.19 -14.77 -2.44
N PRO A 7 -4.21 -13.95 -2.73
CA PRO A 7 -4.22 -13.16 -3.95
C PRO A 7 -2.88 -12.45 -4.08
N THR A 8 -2.12 -12.80 -5.11
CA THR A 8 -0.74 -12.35 -5.24
C THR A 8 -0.79 -10.89 -5.60
N VAL A 9 -0.46 -10.03 -4.64
CA VAL A 9 -0.19 -8.63 -4.92
C VAL A 9 1.19 -8.55 -5.56
N VAL A 10 1.24 -8.00 -6.76
CA VAL A 10 2.50 -7.73 -7.46
C VAL A 10 2.95 -6.32 -7.07
N ILE A 11 4.21 -6.21 -6.63
CA ILE A 11 4.85 -4.95 -6.31
C ILE A 11 6.17 -4.90 -7.10
N GLU A 12 6.26 -4.00 -8.07
CA GLU A 12 7.40 -3.93 -8.97
C GLU A 12 7.75 -2.50 -9.41
N ASN A 13 8.75 -2.37 -10.28
CA ASN A 13 9.12 -1.09 -10.90
C ASN A 13 9.36 0.06 -9.88
N PHE A 14 10.19 -0.21 -8.88
CA PHE A 14 10.52 0.76 -7.84
C PHE A 14 11.35 1.93 -8.38
N TYR A 15 11.07 3.11 -7.84
CA TYR A 15 11.90 4.29 -7.98
C TYR A 15 11.96 5.07 -6.65
N PRO A 16 13.11 5.66 -6.31
CA PRO A 16 14.39 5.51 -7.01
C PRO A 16 15.00 4.12 -6.80
N CYS A 17 15.56 3.55 -7.86
CA CYS A 17 16.26 2.26 -7.84
C CYS A 17 17.55 2.35 -8.66
N LEU A 18 18.70 2.21 -7.99
CA LEU A 18 20.01 2.34 -8.63
C LEU A 18 20.55 0.96 -8.98
N GLU A 19 20.76 0.71 -10.27
CA GLU A 19 21.28 -0.57 -10.80
C GLU A 19 20.55 -1.81 -10.26
N GLY A 20 19.21 -1.76 -10.25
CA GLY A 20 18.39 -2.86 -9.75
C GLY A 20 18.53 -3.08 -8.23
N GLY A 21 18.83 -2.03 -7.47
CA GLY A 21 19.00 -2.09 -6.01
C GLY A 21 20.42 -2.45 -5.57
N ARG A 22 21.37 -2.59 -6.50
CA ARG A 22 22.78 -2.86 -6.18
C ARG A 22 23.42 -1.73 -5.36
N HIS A 23 22.92 -0.50 -5.54
CA HIS A 23 23.43 0.67 -4.85
C HIS A 23 22.35 1.37 -4.03
N PRO A 24 22.68 1.84 -2.81
CA PRO A 24 21.73 2.55 -1.97
C PRO A 24 21.44 3.94 -2.53
N VAL A 25 20.18 4.34 -2.45
CA VAL A 25 19.75 5.72 -2.69
C VAL A 25 20.36 6.63 -1.61
N LYS A 26 20.89 7.78 -2.01
CA LYS A 26 21.52 8.76 -1.11
C LYS A 26 20.54 9.88 -0.76
N ARG A 27 20.46 10.22 0.52
CA ARG A 27 19.67 11.33 1.06
C ARG A 27 20.41 12.01 2.21
N VAL A 28 20.06 13.27 2.48
CA VAL A 28 20.53 14.03 3.64
C VAL A 28 19.45 13.98 4.72
N PRO A 29 19.81 13.90 6.02
CA PRO A 29 18.84 14.01 7.09
C PRO A 29 17.96 15.27 6.94
N GLY A 30 16.65 15.11 7.10
CA GLY A 30 15.65 16.16 6.90
C GLY A 30 15.19 16.36 5.45
N GLU A 31 15.81 15.69 4.46
CA GLU A 31 15.30 15.68 3.09
C GLU A 31 14.35 14.49 2.85
N PRO A 32 13.08 14.75 2.50
CA PRO A 32 12.14 13.68 2.19
C PRO A 32 12.57 12.92 0.94
N LEU A 33 12.25 11.62 0.91
CA LEU A 33 12.37 10.78 -0.26
C LEU A 33 10.98 10.34 -0.72
N GLU A 34 10.57 10.80 -1.90
CA GLU A 34 9.44 10.20 -2.61
C GLU A 34 9.87 8.85 -3.19
N VAL A 35 9.11 7.81 -2.85
CA VAL A 35 9.21 6.46 -3.41
C VAL A 35 7.95 6.19 -4.23
N TRP A 36 8.14 5.67 -5.43
CA TRP A 36 7.05 5.10 -6.21
C TRP A 36 7.34 3.68 -6.67
N CYS A 37 6.28 2.92 -6.89
CA CYS A 37 6.32 1.57 -7.46
C CYS A 37 4.99 1.30 -8.17
N ASP A 38 4.95 0.21 -8.93
CA ASP A 38 3.72 -0.35 -9.46
C ASP A 38 3.16 -1.41 -8.50
N ILE A 39 1.88 -1.31 -8.18
CA ILE A 39 1.16 -2.20 -7.26
C ILE A 39 -0.17 -2.59 -7.89
N PHE A 40 -0.34 -3.88 -8.15
CA PHE A 40 -1.54 -4.41 -8.77
C PHE A 40 -1.80 -5.86 -8.36
N THR A 41 -3.01 -6.34 -8.64
CA THR A 41 -3.44 -7.72 -8.43
C THR A 41 -4.51 -8.07 -9.46
N ASP A 42 -4.88 -9.35 -9.58
CA ASP A 42 -5.94 -9.75 -10.49
C ASP A 42 -7.34 -9.35 -9.99
N GLY A 43 -8.25 -9.06 -10.94
CA GLY A 43 -9.63 -8.68 -10.64
C GLY A 43 -9.82 -7.20 -10.28
N HIS A 44 -11.04 -6.86 -9.87
CA HIS A 44 -11.46 -5.49 -9.57
C HIS A 44 -11.46 -5.23 -8.05
N VAL A 45 -10.30 -5.42 -7.42
CA VAL A 45 -10.15 -5.28 -5.98
C VAL A 45 -9.67 -3.87 -5.64
N VAL A 46 -10.22 -3.29 -4.56
CA VAL A 46 -9.69 -2.04 -4.01
C VAL A 46 -8.41 -2.36 -3.26
N MET A 47 -7.30 -1.75 -3.68
CA MET A 47 -5.99 -1.95 -3.07
C MET A 47 -5.69 -0.88 -2.01
N SER A 48 -4.87 -1.25 -1.03
CA SER A 48 -4.21 -0.34 -0.11
C SER A 48 -2.72 -0.67 -0.06
N ALA A 49 -1.89 0.35 0.19
CA ALA A 49 -0.46 0.20 0.26
C ALA A 49 0.16 1.14 1.31
N GLN A 50 1.29 0.71 1.85
CA GLN A 50 2.03 1.41 2.88
C GLN A 50 3.53 1.39 2.57
N LEU A 51 4.17 2.54 2.66
CA LEU A 51 5.62 2.68 2.64
C LEU A 51 6.12 2.57 4.08
N LYS A 52 7.10 1.69 4.30
CA LYS A 52 7.71 1.44 5.60
C LYS A 52 9.19 1.73 5.51
N TRP A 53 9.77 2.37 6.52
CA TRP A 53 11.22 2.57 6.58
C TRP A 53 11.74 2.52 8.01
N ARG A 54 13.02 2.18 8.17
CA ARG A 54 13.71 2.18 9.46
C ARG A 54 15.20 2.34 9.32
N LEU A 55 15.84 2.79 10.39
CA LEU A 55 17.29 2.75 10.52
C LEU A 55 17.72 1.28 10.69
N GLN A 56 18.70 0.85 9.92
CA GLN A 56 19.15 -0.55 9.92
C GLN A 56 19.56 -0.99 11.33
N GLY A 57 19.08 -2.17 11.74
CA GLY A 57 19.33 -2.73 13.08
C GLY A 57 18.29 -2.34 14.13
N THR A 58 17.40 -1.38 13.85
CA THR A 58 16.28 -1.05 14.74
C THR A 58 15.09 -1.99 14.52
N ARG A 59 14.25 -2.18 15.54
CA ARG A 59 13.06 -3.06 15.44
C ARG A 59 11.82 -2.34 14.92
N ARG A 60 11.69 -1.04 15.22
CA ARG A 60 10.50 -0.25 14.91
C ARG A 60 10.57 0.26 13.47
N TRP A 61 9.47 0.07 12.74
CA TRP A 61 9.26 0.69 11.43
C TRP A 61 8.49 2.00 11.59
N PHE A 62 8.89 3.01 10.82
CA PHE A 62 8.03 4.13 10.46
C PHE A 62 7.17 3.71 9.27
N GLU A 63 5.98 4.29 9.18
CA GLU A 63 4.98 3.90 8.21
C GLU A 63 4.23 5.13 7.70
N ALA A 64 3.99 5.18 6.40
CA ALA A 64 3.14 6.17 5.76
C ALA A 64 2.25 5.50 4.69
N PRO A 65 0.97 5.91 4.57
CA PRO A 65 0.12 5.40 3.50
C PRO A 65 0.69 5.81 2.13
N MET A 66 0.60 4.89 1.17
CA MET A 66 0.82 5.25 -0.22
C MET A 66 -0.49 5.67 -0.88
N SER A 67 -0.39 6.58 -1.84
CA SER A 67 -1.52 7.05 -2.65
C SER A 67 -1.39 6.51 -4.07
N HIS A 68 -2.49 6.00 -4.61
CA HIS A 68 -2.62 5.69 -6.04
C HIS A 68 -2.51 6.98 -6.86
N VAL A 69 -1.78 6.92 -7.98
CA VAL A 69 -1.54 8.08 -8.86
C VAL A 69 -2.27 7.89 -10.18
N ASP A 70 -1.83 6.93 -10.97
CA ASP A 70 -2.37 6.57 -12.27
C ASP A 70 -2.01 5.12 -12.61
N ASN A 71 -2.76 4.47 -13.49
CA ASN A 71 -2.55 3.05 -13.85
C ASN A 71 -2.31 2.16 -12.60
N ASP A 72 -1.14 1.52 -12.50
CA ASP A 72 -0.71 0.71 -11.35
C ASP A 72 0.24 1.48 -10.42
N ARG A 73 0.49 2.77 -10.66
CA ARG A 73 1.48 3.59 -9.95
C ARG A 73 0.98 4.03 -8.57
N TRP A 74 1.82 3.82 -7.56
CA TRP A 74 1.63 4.30 -6.20
C TRP A 74 2.81 5.14 -5.74
N LYS A 75 2.53 6.12 -4.87
CA LYS A 75 3.52 7.03 -4.27
C LYS A 75 3.42 7.08 -2.76
N GLY A 76 4.57 7.10 -2.09
CA GLY A 76 4.71 7.37 -0.67
C GLY A 76 5.94 8.24 -0.41
N VAL A 77 6.01 8.83 0.79
CA VAL A 77 7.16 9.65 1.20
C VAL A 77 7.72 9.09 2.49
N CYS A 78 9.05 8.98 2.56
CA CYS A 78 9.77 8.64 3.78
C CYS A 78 10.73 9.77 4.17
N ASP A 79 10.89 9.95 5.48
CA ASP A 79 11.74 10.97 6.09
C ASP A 79 12.82 10.33 6.95
N PHE A 80 14.03 10.89 6.90
CA PHE A 80 15.19 10.38 7.64
C PHE A 80 15.70 11.45 8.60
N ASP A 81 15.75 11.15 9.89
CA ASP A 81 16.11 12.10 10.95
C ASP A 81 17.59 12.03 11.38
N ALA A 82 18.30 10.98 10.98
CA ALA A 82 19.67 10.73 11.38
C ALA A 82 20.53 10.15 10.25
N VAL A 83 21.84 10.41 10.32
CA VAL A 83 22.83 9.80 9.44
C VAL A 83 22.92 8.30 9.74
N GLY A 84 22.90 7.49 8.69
CA GLY A 84 23.07 6.05 8.80
C GLY A 84 22.60 5.30 7.56
N ARG A 85 22.61 3.98 7.65
CA ARG A 85 22.01 3.12 6.64
C ARG A 85 20.56 2.88 6.98
N TRP A 86 19.68 3.33 6.11
CA TRP A 86 18.23 3.10 6.21
C TRP A 86 17.81 2.03 5.20
N GLU A 87 16.73 1.36 5.53
CA GLU A 87 16.02 0.45 4.63
C GLU A 87 14.56 0.85 4.56
N TYR A 88 13.95 0.62 3.40
CA TYR A 88 12.53 0.82 3.17
C TYR A 88 11.93 -0.38 2.47
N ALA A 89 10.63 -0.56 2.65
CA ALA A 89 9.84 -1.61 2.04
C ALA A 89 8.45 -1.05 1.70
N VAL A 90 7.79 -1.65 0.72
CA VAL A 90 6.38 -1.38 0.41
C VAL A 90 5.59 -2.63 0.73
N GLU A 91 4.53 -2.47 1.50
CA GLU A 91 3.53 -3.49 1.76
C GLU A 91 2.23 -3.08 1.08
N ALA A 92 1.54 -4.04 0.46
CA ALA A 92 0.26 -3.80 -0.20
C ALA A 92 -0.66 -5.01 -0.06
N TRP A 93 -1.96 -4.74 0.00
CA TRP A 93 -2.99 -5.74 0.21
C TRP A 93 -4.31 -5.34 -0.45
N ALA A 94 -5.13 -6.36 -0.74
CA ALA A 94 -6.54 -6.20 -1.05
C ALA A 94 -7.28 -5.66 0.17
N ASP A 95 -7.84 -4.45 0.06
CA ASP A 95 -8.55 -3.78 1.14
C ASP A 95 -10.05 -4.09 1.07
N THR A 96 -10.44 -5.16 1.76
CA THR A 96 -11.82 -5.64 1.83
C THR A 96 -12.77 -4.59 2.38
N PHE A 97 -12.36 -3.86 3.42
CA PHE A 97 -13.20 -2.84 4.05
C PHE A 97 -13.41 -1.63 3.13
N ARG A 98 -12.36 -1.11 2.48
CA ARG A 98 -12.50 -0.02 1.50
C ARG A 98 -13.30 -0.47 0.28
N GLY A 99 -13.11 -1.70 -0.16
CA GLY A 99 -13.91 -2.33 -1.23
C GLY A 99 -15.40 -2.34 -0.89
N TRP A 100 -15.76 -2.89 0.26
CA TRP A 100 -17.13 -2.88 0.77
C TRP A 100 -17.67 -1.46 0.89
N LYS A 101 -16.95 -0.55 1.54
CA LYS A 101 -17.39 0.84 1.76
C LYS A 101 -17.69 1.57 0.45
N LYS A 102 -16.87 1.37 -0.58
CA LYS A 102 -17.08 1.96 -1.91
C LYS A 102 -18.42 1.53 -2.50
N THR A 103 -18.74 0.23 -2.47
CA THR A 103 -19.99 -0.31 -2.99
C THR A 103 -21.18 0.08 -2.12
N PHE A 104 -21.02 0.04 -0.80
CA PHE A 104 -22.06 0.37 0.17
C PHE A 104 -22.60 1.80 -0.02
N VAL A 105 -21.71 2.78 -0.20
CA VAL A 105 -22.12 4.19 -0.44
C VAL A 105 -22.98 4.33 -1.70
N VAL A 106 -22.66 3.60 -2.77
CA VAL A 106 -23.45 3.61 -4.01
C VAL A 106 -24.84 3.03 -3.78
N ARG A 107 -24.94 1.90 -3.08
CA ARG A 107 -26.22 1.24 -2.75
C ARG A 107 -27.12 2.12 -1.87
N VAL A 108 -26.55 2.74 -0.84
CA VAL A 108 -27.27 3.68 0.02
C VAL A 108 -27.82 4.86 -0.80
N GLY A 109 -27.02 5.42 -1.70
CA GLY A 109 -27.47 6.52 -2.57
C GLY A 109 -28.53 6.13 -3.60
N ALA A 110 -28.74 4.83 -3.82
CA ALA A 110 -29.73 4.28 -4.74
C ALA A 110 -31.00 3.76 -4.03
N ASP A 111 -31.13 3.96 -2.71
CA ASP A 111 -32.20 3.42 -1.88
C ASP A 111 -32.37 1.89 -2.06
N ASP A 112 -31.25 1.17 -2.18
CA ASP A 112 -31.23 -0.28 -2.39
C ASP A 112 -31.84 -1.03 -1.18
N PRO A 113 -32.84 -1.92 -1.38
CA PRO A 113 -33.48 -2.67 -0.29
C PRO A 113 -32.53 -3.60 0.47
N ASP A 114 -31.38 -3.96 -0.12
CA ASP A 114 -30.39 -4.85 0.50
C ASP A 114 -29.39 -4.12 1.42
N VAL A 115 -29.47 -2.79 1.53
CA VAL A 115 -28.60 -1.98 2.42
C VAL A 115 -28.51 -2.54 3.86
N PRO A 116 -29.60 -2.99 4.52
CA PRO A 116 -29.49 -3.58 5.86
C PRO A 116 -28.64 -4.86 5.89
N VAL A 117 -28.68 -5.69 4.84
CA VAL A 117 -27.88 -6.91 4.74
C VAL A 117 -26.42 -6.55 4.52
N GLU A 118 -26.13 -5.65 3.58
CA GLU A 118 -24.77 -5.17 3.30
C GLU A 118 -24.13 -4.50 4.52
N ALA A 119 -24.91 -3.80 5.35
CA ALA A 119 -24.42 -3.22 6.60
C ALA A 119 -23.99 -4.29 7.61
N LEU A 120 -24.71 -5.42 7.69
CA LEU A 120 -24.33 -6.56 8.53
C LEU A 120 -23.05 -7.24 8.03
N GLU A 121 -22.83 -7.28 6.72
CA GLU A 121 -21.57 -7.76 6.15
C GLU A 121 -20.41 -6.83 6.52
N GLY A 122 -20.58 -5.53 6.36
CA GLY A 122 -19.58 -4.54 6.75
C GLY A 122 -19.22 -4.57 8.23
N ALA A 123 -20.19 -4.86 9.11
CA ALA A 123 -19.96 -5.01 10.54
C ALA A 123 -19.13 -6.24 10.94
N ARG A 124 -18.91 -7.18 10.00
CA ARG A 124 -18.13 -8.41 10.21
C ARG A 124 -16.72 -8.35 9.60
N LEU A 125 -16.38 -7.26 8.90
CA LEU A 125 -15.05 -6.99 8.34
C LEU A 125 -14.15 -6.33 9.38
#